data_AF-A0A4W2GN31-F1
#
_entry.id   AF-A0A4W2GN31-F1
#
_cell.length_a   1.000
_cell.length_b   1.000
_cell.length_c   1.000
_cell.angle_alpha   90.00
_cell.angle_beta   90.00
_cell.angle_gamma   90.00
#
_symmetry.space_group_name_H-M   'P 1'
#
loop_
_entity.id
_entity.type
_entity.pdbx_description
1 polymer ?
#
loop_
_entity_poly.entity_id
_entity_poly.type
_entity_poly.pdbx_seq_one_letter_code
_entity_poly.pdbx_strand_id
1 'polypeptide(L)'
;MKLNISFPATGCQKLIEVDDERKLCTFYEKRMATEVAADSLGKEWKGSYVVRISGGNNKQGFPMKQGVLTHDRVSLLLSKGHSCYRPRRTGERKCKSVRGCIVDANLSSQFGHHEKRGEGYSWTH
;
A
#
# COMPACT_ATOMS: atom_id res chain seq x y z
N MET A 1 10.17 -3.07 -6.88
CA MET A 1 9.12 -2.26 -6.18
C MET A 1 9.53 -2.07 -4.72
N LYS A 2 9.23 -0.92 -4.10
CA LYS A 2 9.52 -0.71 -2.66
C LYS A 2 8.30 -1.05 -1.80
N LEU A 3 8.48 -1.90 -0.78
CA LEU A 3 7.45 -2.22 0.22
C LEU A 3 7.80 -1.48 1.51
N ASN A 4 6.94 -0.56 1.95
CA ASN A 4 7.05 0.07 3.26
C ASN A 4 6.03 -0.57 4.20
N ILE A 5 6.53 -1.43 5.09
CA ILE A 5 5.73 -2.19 6.03
C ILE A 5 5.95 -1.60 7.42
N SER A 6 4.86 -1.16 8.03
CA SER A 6 4.87 -0.65 9.41
C SER A 6 4.21 -1.63 10.36
N PHE A 7 4.66 -1.61 11.62
CA PHE A 7 4.12 -2.43 12.68
C PHE A 7 3.57 -1.54 13.80
N PRO A 8 2.25 -1.29 13.82
CA PRO A 8 1.64 -0.35 14.76
C PRO A 8 1.88 -0.68 16.23
N ALA A 9 2.00 -1.97 16.59
CA ALA A 9 2.18 -2.38 17.98
C ALA A 9 3.52 -1.94 18.59
N THR A 10 4.55 -1.73 17.77
CA THR A 10 5.87 -1.26 18.24
C THR A 10 6.23 0.13 17.69
N GLY A 11 5.44 0.67 16.74
CA GLY A 11 5.74 1.92 16.05
C GLY A 11 6.90 1.81 15.05
N CYS A 12 7.45 0.62 14.82
CA CYS A 12 8.55 0.40 13.89
C CYS A 12 8.07 0.38 12.43
N GLN A 13 8.95 0.75 11.51
CA GLN A 13 8.73 0.61 10.08
C GLN A 13 9.97 0.01 9.40
N LYS A 14 9.75 -0.80 8.36
CA LYS A 14 10.80 -1.40 7.55
C LYS A 14 10.50 -1.14 6.08
N LEU A 15 11.48 -0.59 5.38
CA LEU A 15 11.48 -0.47 3.93
C LEU A 15 12.21 -1.68 3.33
N ILE A 16 11.59 -2.34 2.37
CA ILE A 16 12.15 -3.49 1.67
C ILE A 16 12.15 -3.18 0.18
N GLU A 17 13.30 -3.33 -0.44
CA GLU A 17 13.41 -3.26 -1.89
C GLU A 17 13.28 -4.69 -2.44
N VAL A 18 12.26 -4.92 -3.26
CA VAL A 18 11.95 -6.24 -3.83
C VAL A 18 11.93 -6.12 -5.34
N ASP A 19 12.89 -6.76 -5.99
CA ASP A 19 13.01 -6.79 -7.45
C ASP A 19 12.48 -8.08 -8.07
N ASP A 20 12.42 -9.17 -7.29
CA ASP A 20 11.88 -10.45 -7.74
C ASP A 20 10.35 -10.40 -7.86
N GLU A 21 9.85 -10.42 -9.09
CA GLU A 21 8.41 -10.39 -9.40
C GLU A 21 7.64 -11.57 -8.80
N ARG A 22 8.27 -12.73 -8.60
CA ARG A 22 7.60 -13.90 -7.98
C ARG A 22 7.18 -13.60 -6.55
N LYS A 23 7.97 -12.81 -5.82
CA LYS A 23 7.64 -12.37 -4.46
C LYS A 23 6.50 -11.36 -4.43
N LEU A 24 6.41 -10.53 -5.49
CA LEU A 24 5.42 -9.47 -5.64
C LEU A 24 4.07 -9.96 -6.17
N CYS A 25 4.06 -11.09 -6.87
CA CYS A 25 2.87 -11.68 -7.50
C CYS A 25 1.70 -11.84 -6.52
N THR A 26 1.97 -12.21 -5.26
CA THR A 26 0.95 -12.35 -4.21
C THR A 26 0.16 -11.05 -3.94
N PHE A 27 0.76 -9.88 -4.19
CA PHE A 27 0.13 -8.58 -3.98
C PHE A 27 -0.64 -8.08 -5.21
N TYR A 28 -0.32 -8.57 -6.41
CA TYR A 28 -0.98 -8.12 -7.62
C TYR A 28 -2.45 -8.53 -7.66
N GLU A 29 -3.26 -7.69 -8.32
CA GLU A 29 -4.72 -7.81 -8.43
C GLU A 29 -5.48 -7.75 -7.08
N LYS A 30 -4.76 -7.59 -5.97
CA LYS A 30 -5.36 -7.34 -4.66
C LYS A 30 -5.75 -5.87 -4.55
N ARG A 31 -6.80 -5.63 -3.78
CA ARG A 31 -7.30 -4.29 -3.47
C ARG A 31 -6.63 -3.79 -2.19
N MET A 32 -6.54 -2.47 -2.05
CA MET A 32 -6.30 -1.85 -0.75
C MET A 32 -7.29 -2.37 0.32
N ALA A 33 -6.80 -2.43 1.55
CA ALA A 33 -7.43 -3.07 2.72
C ALA A 33 -7.53 -4.60 2.67
N THR A 34 -6.97 -5.27 1.66
CA THR A 34 -6.88 -6.74 1.63
C THR A 34 -5.70 -7.21 2.48
N GLU A 35 -5.93 -8.26 3.28
CA GLU A 35 -4.90 -9.01 4.00
C GLU A 35 -4.21 -10.00 3.07
N VAL A 36 -2.88 -10.01 3.09
CA VAL A 36 -2.04 -10.88 2.25
C VAL A 36 -0.98 -11.55 3.13
N ALA A 37 -0.80 -12.85 2.95
CA ALA A 37 0.28 -13.59 3.59
C ALA A 37 1.64 -13.12 3.05
N ALA A 38 2.58 -12.82 3.94
CA ALA A 38 3.89 -12.28 3.57
C ALA A 38 4.96 -13.36 3.35
N ASP A 39 4.60 -14.65 3.40
CA ASP A 39 5.54 -15.78 3.31
C ASP A 39 6.39 -15.76 2.02
N SER A 40 5.90 -15.15 0.94
CA SER A 40 6.61 -15.03 -0.34
C SER A 40 7.76 -14.02 -0.31
N LEU A 41 7.85 -13.13 0.69
CA LEU A 41 8.87 -12.07 0.74
C LEU A 41 10.26 -12.60 1.12
N GLY A 42 10.33 -13.63 1.96
CA GLY A 42 11.59 -14.19 2.44
C GLY A 42 11.41 -15.11 3.65
N LYS A 43 12.50 -15.76 4.08
CA LYS A 43 12.50 -16.67 5.24
C LYS A 43 12.15 -15.91 6.53
N GLU A 44 12.51 -14.65 6.63
CA GLU A 44 12.23 -13.77 7.77
C GLU A 44 10.75 -13.37 7.88
N TRP A 45 9.99 -13.54 6.80
CA TRP A 45 8.52 -13.34 6.76
C TRP A 45 7.75 -14.65 6.84
N LYS A 46 8.47 -15.78 6.90
CA LYS A 46 7.89 -17.11 6.94
C LYS A 46 7.37 -17.39 8.34
N GLY A 47 6.08 -17.71 8.45
CA GLY A 47 5.46 -18.07 9.73
C GLY A 47 4.32 -17.15 10.11
N SER A 48 3.27 -17.09 9.29
CA SER A 48 1.99 -16.41 9.56
C SER A 48 2.02 -14.88 9.72
N TYR A 49 3.01 -14.21 9.14
CA TYR A 49 2.97 -12.76 8.99
C TYR A 49 1.90 -12.37 7.97
N VAL A 50 0.87 -11.66 8.43
CA VAL A 50 -0.17 -11.10 7.56
C VAL A 50 0.04 -9.59 7.45
N VAL A 51 0.10 -9.12 6.20
CA VAL A 51 0.23 -7.70 5.88
C VAL A 51 -1.04 -7.24 5.19
N ARG A 52 -1.66 -6.18 5.72
CA ARG A 52 -2.78 -5.51 5.08
C ARG A 52 -2.27 -4.39 4.19
N ILE A 53 -2.68 -4.40 2.92
CA ILE A 53 -2.32 -3.36 1.95
C ILE A 53 -2.99 -2.05 2.35
N SER A 54 -2.22 -1.03 2.74
CA SER A 54 -2.76 0.26 3.21
C SER A 54 -2.74 1.36 2.15
N GLY A 55 -2.02 1.14 1.04
CA GLY A 55 -2.00 2.04 -0.10
C GLY A 55 -0.72 1.91 -0.90
N GLY A 56 -0.37 2.98 -1.61
CA GLY A 56 0.86 3.04 -2.41
C GLY A 56 0.91 4.32 -3.24
N ASN A 57 2.04 4.52 -3.90
CA ASN A 57 2.20 5.54 -4.92
C ASN A 57 2.56 4.89 -6.26
N ASN A 58 2.02 5.44 -7.33
CA ASN A 58 2.41 5.10 -8.69
C ASN A 58 3.82 5.63 -9.01
N LYS A 59 4.46 5.16 -10.10
CA LYS A 59 5.81 5.59 -10.55
C LYS A 59 5.98 7.11 -10.74
N GLN A 60 4.91 7.82 -11.07
CA GLN A 60 4.83 9.28 -11.23
C GLN A 60 4.35 10.00 -9.95
N GLY A 61 4.24 9.30 -8.81
CA GLY A 61 3.93 9.90 -7.51
C GLY A 61 2.44 10.08 -7.19
N PHE A 62 1.52 9.56 -8.01
CA PHE A 62 0.09 9.64 -7.70
C PHE A 62 -0.30 8.65 -6.61
N PRO A 63 -0.95 9.10 -5.51
CA PRO A 63 -1.35 8.21 -4.42
C PRO A 63 -2.56 7.36 -4.80
N MET A 64 -2.62 6.15 -4.26
CA MET A 64 -3.78 5.27 -4.38
C MET A 64 -4.98 5.81 -3.58
N LYS A 65 -6.20 5.60 -4.10
CA LYS A 65 -7.45 6.01 -3.44
C LYS A 65 -8.38 4.82 -3.25
N GLN A 66 -8.76 4.55 -1.99
CA GLN A 66 -9.76 3.55 -1.64
C GLN A 66 -11.08 3.78 -2.38
N GLY A 67 -11.70 2.70 -2.87
CA GLY A 67 -13.00 2.73 -3.55
C GLY A 67 -12.92 2.99 -5.06
N VAL A 68 -11.75 3.33 -5.60
CA VAL A 68 -11.53 3.43 -7.05
C VAL A 68 -11.11 2.07 -7.58
N LEU A 69 -12.07 1.26 -8.05
CA LEU A 69 -11.90 -0.14 -8.42
C LEU A 69 -11.20 -0.36 -9.78
N THR A 70 -10.08 0.32 -10.01
CA THR A 70 -9.27 0.18 -11.22
C THR A 70 -7.78 0.05 -10.88
N HIS A 71 -7.00 -0.49 -11.81
CA HIS A 71 -5.54 -0.48 -11.75
C HIS A 71 -4.94 0.72 -12.52
N ASP A 72 -5.77 1.62 -13.04
CA ASP A 72 -5.31 2.81 -13.74
C ASP A 72 -5.43 4.06 -12.87
N ARG A 73 -5.09 5.20 -13.47
CA ARG A 73 -5.40 6.52 -12.89
C ARG A 73 -6.72 7.02 -13.42
N VAL A 74 -7.46 7.70 -12.56
CA VAL A 74 -8.71 8.36 -12.91
C VAL A 74 -8.72 9.78 -12.36
N SER A 75 -9.41 10.68 -13.06
CA SER A 75 -9.60 12.06 -12.61
C SER A 75 -10.93 12.17 -11.88
N LEU A 76 -10.87 12.57 -10.60
CA LEU A 76 -12.04 12.71 -9.74
C LEU A 76 -12.16 14.15 -9.22
N LEU A 77 -13.40 14.63 -9.10
CA LEU A 77 -13.70 15.91 -8.47
C LEU A 77 -13.71 15.75 -6.93
N LEU A 78 -12.60 16.10 -6.28
CA LEU A 78 -12.41 15.94 -4.84
C LEU A 78 -12.85 17.17 -4.05
N SER A 79 -13.44 16.95 -2.88
CA SER A 79 -13.86 17.97 -1.91
C SER A 79 -13.11 17.83 -0.58
N LYS A 80 -13.36 18.74 0.37
CA LYS A 80 -12.85 18.62 1.75
C LYS A 80 -13.22 17.25 2.35
N GLY A 81 -12.26 16.63 3.04
CA GLY A 81 -12.43 15.31 3.68
C GLY A 81 -12.06 14.11 2.79
N HIS A 82 -11.94 14.29 1.47
CA HIS A 82 -11.45 13.22 0.62
C HIS A 82 -9.93 13.04 0.76
N SER A 83 -9.48 11.80 0.85
CA SER A 83 -8.07 11.45 0.68
C SER A 83 -7.52 11.96 -0.67
N CYS A 84 -6.20 12.21 -0.70
CA CYS A 84 -5.45 12.74 -1.86
C CYS A 84 -5.70 14.23 -2.19
N TYR A 85 -6.47 14.95 -1.35
CA TYR A 85 -6.73 16.37 -1.54
C TYR A 85 -6.81 17.14 -0.22
N ARG A 86 -6.16 18.31 -0.19
CA ARG A 86 -6.28 19.31 0.87
C ARG A 86 -6.75 20.62 0.22
N PRO A 87 -8.01 21.06 0.44
CA PRO A 87 -8.52 22.31 -0.11
C PRO A 87 -7.81 23.51 0.52
N ARG A 88 -7.66 24.60 -0.24
CA ARG A 88 -7.09 25.87 0.24
C ARG A 88 -8.16 26.88 0.61
N ARG A 89 -9.33 26.81 -0.04
CA ARG A 89 -10.49 27.66 0.26
C ARG A 89 -11.69 26.82 0.70
N THR A 90 -12.55 27.39 1.54
CA THR A 90 -13.81 26.77 1.93
C THR A 90 -14.69 26.56 0.69
N GLY A 91 -15.28 25.37 0.55
CA GLY A 91 -16.10 25.01 -0.60
C GLY A 91 -15.32 24.64 -1.88
N GLU A 92 -13.99 24.74 -1.87
CA GLU A 92 -13.18 24.37 -3.04
C GLU A 92 -13.33 22.88 -3.37
N ARG A 93 -13.64 22.61 -4.64
CA ARG A 93 -13.56 21.29 -5.24
C ARG A 93 -12.55 21.33 -6.37
N LYS A 94 -11.72 20.30 -6.49
CA LYS A 94 -10.70 20.24 -7.55
C LYS A 94 -10.67 18.87 -8.22
N CYS A 95 -10.67 18.88 -9.55
CA CYS A 95 -10.42 17.69 -10.33
C CYS A 95 -8.94 17.30 -10.17
N LYS A 96 -8.69 16.09 -9.67
CA LYS A 96 -7.35 15.54 -9.48
C LYS A 96 -7.28 14.12 -9.98
N SER A 97 -6.17 13.80 -10.63
CA SER A 97 -5.81 12.43 -10.97
C SER A 97 -5.36 11.69 -9.71
N VAL A 98 -5.92 10.51 -9.49
CA VAL A 98 -5.58 9.60 -8.40
C VAL A 98 -5.34 8.21 -8.97
N ARG A 99 -4.51 7.40 -8.32
CA ARG A 99 -4.32 6.00 -8.69
C ARG A 99 -5.44 5.16 -8.07
N GLY A 100 -5.98 4.21 -8.83
CA GLY A 100 -6.97 3.27 -8.31
C GLY A 100 -6.43 2.34 -7.21
N CYS A 101 -7.32 1.59 -6.57
CA CYS A 101 -7.01 0.81 -5.38
C CYS A 101 -6.49 -0.61 -5.67
N ILE A 102 -6.45 -1.05 -6.93
CA ILE A 102 -5.94 -2.37 -7.33
C ILE A 102 -4.43 -2.26 -7.54
N VAL A 103 -3.67 -3.16 -6.92
CA VAL A 103 -2.20 -3.20 -6.99
C VAL A 103 -1.73 -3.82 -8.30
N ASP A 104 -0.75 -3.19 -8.95
CA ASP A 104 -0.12 -3.63 -10.20
C ASP A 104 1.38 -3.29 -10.23
N ALA A 105 2.08 -3.73 -11.28
CA ALA A 105 3.52 -3.50 -11.47
C ALA A 105 3.89 -2.02 -11.76
N ASN A 106 2.92 -1.13 -11.97
CA ASN A 106 3.16 0.30 -12.20
C ASN A 106 3.24 1.14 -10.92
N LEU A 107 3.23 0.49 -9.75
CA LEU A 107 3.53 1.12 -8.48
C LEU A 107 5.04 1.29 -8.28
N SER A 108 5.43 2.44 -7.71
CA SER A 108 6.80 2.64 -7.22
C SER A 108 6.95 2.10 -5.80
N SER A 109 5.93 2.36 -4.99
CA SER A 109 5.90 2.04 -3.56
C SER A 109 4.52 1.52 -3.17
N GLN A 110 4.51 0.48 -2.35
CA GLN A 110 3.32 -0.05 -1.70
C GLN A 110 3.48 0.09 -0.19
N PHE A 111 2.43 0.52 0.48
CA PHE A 111 2.35 0.64 1.92
C PHE A 111 1.56 -0.54 2.49
N GLY A 112 2.08 -1.12 3.57
CA GLY A 112 1.44 -2.19 4.30
C GLY A 112 1.49 -1.96 5.81
N HIS A 113 0.50 -2.48 6.52
CA HIS A 113 0.54 -2.62 7.97
C HIS A 113 0.55 -4.09 8.34
N HIS A 114 1.48 -4.46 9.20
CA HIS A 114 1.53 -5.79 9.80
C HIS A 114 0.42 -5.93 10.85
N GLU A 115 -0.40 -6.98 10.73
CA GLU A 115 -1.63 -7.14 11.53
C GLU A 115 -1.53 -8.28 12.55
N LYS A 116 -0.78 -9.37 12.28
CA LYS A 116 -0.70 -10.55 13.17
C LYS A 116 0.72 -11.12 13.27
N ARG A 117 1.26 -11.18 14.49
CA ARG A 117 2.57 -11.79 14.76
C ARG A 117 2.55 -13.29 14.46
N GLY A 118 3.54 -13.74 13.71
CA GLY A 118 3.96 -15.13 13.69
C GLY A 118 4.62 -15.58 14.97
N GLU A 119 4.48 -16.87 15.31
CA GLU A 119 5.37 -17.51 16.27
C GLU A 119 6.76 -17.65 15.63
N GLY A 120 7.65 -16.71 15.92
CA GLY A 120 9.04 -16.75 15.48
C GLY A 120 9.52 -15.44 14.87
N TYR A 121 10.60 -14.92 15.46
CA TYR A 121 11.38 -13.74 15.08
C TYR A 121 10.84 -12.39 15.54
N SER A 122 11.66 -11.71 16.35
CA SER A 122 11.43 -10.36 16.82
C SER A 122 11.66 -9.37 15.68
N TRP A 123 10.74 -8.42 15.54
CA TRP A 123 10.98 -7.17 14.81
C TRP A 123 12.00 -6.33 15.60
N THR A 124 13.26 -6.75 15.66
CA THR A 124 14.35 -6.03 16.31
C THR A 124 15.56 -6.05 15.40
N HIS A 125 15.95 -4.83 14.99
CA HIS A 125 17.16 -4.39 14.28
C HIS A 125 17.73 -5.31 13.18
#